data_AF-A0A6J4X979-F1
#
_entry.id   AF-A0A6J4X979-F1
#
_cell.length_a   1.000
_cell.length_b   1.000
_cell.length_c   1.000
_cell.angle_alpha   90.00
_cell.angle_beta   90.00
_cell.angle_gamma   90.00
#
_symmetry.space_group_name_H-M   'P 1'
#
loop_
_entity.id
_entity.type
_entity.pdbx_description
1 polymer ?
#
loop_
_entity_poly.entity_id
_entity_poly.type
_entity_poly.pdbx_seq_one_letter_code
_entity_poly.pdbx_strand_id
1 'polypeptide(L)'
;MDLIKQNRLDEAEAVSRKLLTDYPDQVDGLNRLAMVYEAREEKSKAADYYRKAADFAKSNPDFDEQMVKWFLSEARRMTKATKKDMSEG
;
A
#
# COMPACT_ATOMS: atom_id res chain seq x y z
N MET A 1 -14.81 -5.53 -11.62
CA MET A 1 -13.93 -6.62 -11.15
C MET A 1 -12.62 -6.02 -10.70
N ASP A 2 -12.11 -6.39 -9.53
CA ASP A 2 -10.83 -5.85 -9.02
C ASP A 2 -9.65 -6.48 -9.77
N LEU A 3 -8.71 -5.66 -10.26
CA LEU A 3 -7.59 -6.12 -11.09
C LEU A 3 -6.58 -6.95 -10.29
N ILE A 4 -6.43 -6.65 -8.99
CA ILE A 4 -5.53 -7.39 -8.09
C ILE A 4 -6.09 -8.81 -7.87
N LYS A 5 -7.40 -8.93 -7.61
CA LYS A 5 -8.07 -10.24 -7.51
C LYS A 5 -8.01 -11.09 -8.79
N GLN A 6 -7.83 -10.45 -9.95
CA GLN A 6 -7.66 -11.14 -11.24
C GLN A 6 -6.19 -11.47 -11.55
N ASN A 7 -5.25 -11.20 -10.63
CA ASN A 7 -3.81 -11.32 -10.83
C ASN A 7 -3.27 -10.48 -12.01
N ARG A 8 -3.99 -9.42 -12.42
CA ARG A 8 -3.60 -8.48 -13.49
C ARG A 8 -2.80 -7.34 -12.90
N LEU A 9 -1.66 -7.66 -12.30
CA LEU A 9 -0.92 -6.77 -11.42
C LEU A 9 -0.26 -5.59 -12.15
N ASP A 10 0.19 -5.79 -13.39
CA ASP A 10 0.77 -4.71 -14.21
C ASP A 10 -0.27 -3.64 -14.57
N GLU A 11 -1.47 -4.07 -14.95
CA GLU A 11 -2.59 -3.16 -15.22
C GLU A 11 -3.08 -2.47 -13.95
N ALA A 12 -3.13 -3.22 -12.83
CA ALA A 12 -3.45 -2.64 -11.54
C ALA A 12 -2.45 -1.56 -11.15
N GLU A 13 -1.15 -1.78 -11.37
CA GLU A 13 -0.09 -0.79 -11.14
C GLU A 13 -0.29 0.44 -12.03
N ALA A 14 -0.49 0.25 -13.34
CA ALA A 14 -0.66 1.35 -14.30
C ALA A 14 -1.87 2.23 -13.94
N VAL A 15 -3.00 1.61 -13.59
CA VAL A 15 -4.20 2.34 -13.13
C VAL A 15 -3.92 3.08 -11.83
N SER A 16 -3.20 2.46 -10.88
CA SER A 16 -2.90 3.10 -9.59
C SER A 16 -1.94 4.29 -9.75
N ARG A 17 -0.96 4.21 -10.65
CA ARG A 17 -0.08 5.34 -11.02
C ARG A 17 -0.85 6.47 -11.69
N LYS A 18 -1.83 6.13 -12.53
CA LYS A 18 -2.73 7.11 -13.13
C LYS A 18 -3.58 7.81 -12.07
N LEU A 19 -4.13 7.08 -11.10
CA LEU A 19 -4.87 7.68 -9.98
C LEU A 19 -4.04 8.71 -9.20
N LEU A 20 -2.76 8.43 -8.95
CA LEU A 20 -1.86 9.40 -8.29
C LEU A 20 -1.64 10.68 -9.10
N THR A 21 -1.74 10.59 -10.42
CA THR A 21 -1.53 11.73 -11.32
C THR A 21 -2.82 12.53 -11.48
N ASP A 22 -3.94 11.83 -11.68
CA ASP A 22 -5.25 12.43 -11.92
C ASP A 22 -5.88 12.98 -10.63
N TYR A 23 -5.57 12.37 -9.47
CA TYR A 23 -6.12 12.70 -8.16
C TYR A 23 -5.02 12.71 -7.08
N PRO A 24 -4.08 13.66 -7.11
CA PRO A 24 -2.96 13.73 -6.16
C PRO A 24 -3.39 14.03 -4.72
N ASP A 25 -4.63 14.48 -4.53
CA ASP A 25 -5.30 14.75 -3.27
C ASP A 25 -6.05 13.53 -2.69
N GLN A 26 -5.99 12.38 -3.36
CA GLN A 26 -6.61 11.14 -2.88
C GLN A 26 -5.58 10.09 -2.49
N VAL A 27 -5.83 9.41 -1.37
CA VAL A 27 -4.93 8.36 -0.86
C VAL A 27 -5.03 7.05 -1.67
N ASP A 28 -6.09 6.89 -2.46
CA ASP A 28 -6.41 5.66 -3.20
C ASP A 28 -5.27 5.17 -4.08
N GLY A 29 -4.59 6.07 -4.80
CA GLY A 29 -3.45 5.69 -5.64
C GLY A 29 -2.30 5.07 -4.83
N LEU A 30 -2.00 5.63 -3.66
CA LEU A 30 -0.94 5.14 -2.77
C LEU A 30 -1.33 3.81 -2.14
N ASN A 31 -2.56 3.72 -1.62
CA ASN A 31 -3.09 2.49 -1.04
C ASN A 31 -3.11 1.35 -2.07
N ARG A 32 -3.58 1.63 -3.29
CA ARG A 32 -3.71 0.63 -4.32
C ARG A 32 -2.36 0.15 -4.84
N LEU A 33 -1.35 1.02 -4.93
CA LEU A 33 0.03 0.59 -5.19
C LEU A 33 0.56 -0.32 -4.09
N ALA A 34 0.29 -0.01 -2.82
CA ALA A 34 0.69 -0.89 -1.71
C ALA A 34 0.08 -2.29 -1.86
N MET A 35 -1.21 -2.38 -2.16
CA MET A 35 -1.91 -3.65 -2.41
C MET A 35 -1.37 -4.41 -3.63
N VAL A 36 -1.00 -3.70 -4.71
CA VAL A 36 -0.39 -4.33 -5.91
C VAL A 36 0.94 -4.97 -5.56
N TYR A 37 1.82 -4.25 -4.86
CA TYR A 37 3.12 -4.81 -4.46
C TYR A 37 2.98 -5.88 -3.40
N GLU A 38 1.96 -5.82 -2.54
CA GLU A 38 1.63 -6.89 -1.63
C GLU A 38 1.25 -8.17 -2.39
N ALA A 39 0.38 -8.06 -3.40
CA ALA A 39 -0.03 -9.18 -4.23
C ALA A 39 1.12 -9.76 -5.08
N ARG A 40 2.15 -8.95 -5.38
CA ARG A 40 3.41 -9.40 -6.01
C ARG A 40 4.43 -9.99 -5.03
N GLU A 41 4.09 -10.07 -3.74
CA GLU A 41 4.99 -10.49 -2.67
C GLU A 41 6.22 -9.57 -2.49
N GLU A 42 6.22 -8.38 -3.09
CA GLU A 42 7.24 -7.35 -2.96
C GLU A 42 7.05 -6.57 -1.66
N LYS A 43 7.15 -7.27 -0.52
CA LYS A 43 6.77 -6.76 0.81
C LYS A 43 7.45 -5.45 1.19
N SER A 44 8.71 -5.24 0.81
CA SER A 44 9.41 -3.97 1.07
C SER A 44 8.73 -2.80 0.36
N LYS A 45 8.41 -2.94 -0.93
CA LYS A 45 7.71 -1.90 -1.68
C LYS A 45 6.29 -1.68 -1.16
N ALA A 46 5.58 -2.76 -0.85
CA ALA A 46 4.24 -2.67 -0.25
C ALA A 46 4.28 -1.84 1.05
N ALA A 47 5.24 -2.14 1.94
CA ALA A 47 5.44 -1.41 3.18
C ALA A 47 5.72 0.08 2.94
N ASP A 48 6.54 0.42 1.94
CA ASP A 48 6.86 1.80 1.62
C ASP A 48 5.65 2.58 1.09
N TYR A 49 4.81 1.97 0.25
CA TYR A 49 3.59 2.62 -0.22
C TYR A 49 2.54 2.77 0.89
N TYR A 50 2.41 1.78 1.79
CA TYR A 50 1.56 1.94 2.97
C TYR A 50 2.06 3.07 3.90
N ARG A 51 3.38 3.25 4.06
CA ARG A 51 3.92 4.40 4.81
C ARG A 51 3.61 5.73 4.13
N LYS A 52 3.78 5.81 2.80
CA LYS A 52 3.42 7.02 2.04
C LYS A 52 1.94 7.36 2.19
N ALA A 53 1.07 6.36 2.14
CA ALA A 53 -0.37 6.55 2.36
C ALA A 53 -0.66 7.05 3.79
N ALA A 54 0.03 6.52 4.79
CA ALA A 54 -0.08 7.01 6.16
C ALA A 54 0.37 8.47 6.31
N ASP A 55 1.49 8.84 5.68
CA ASP A 55 2.02 10.20 5.76
C ASP A 55 1.12 11.19 5.01
N PHE A 56 0.58 10.79 3.85
CA PHE A 56 -0.45 11.54 3.14
C PHE A 56 -1.69 11.80 4.03
N ALA A 57 -2.22 10.73 4.64
CA ALA A 57 -3.38 10.83 5.51
C ALA A 57 -3.12 11.70 6.75
N LYS A 58 -1.93 11.67 7.34
CA LYS A 58 -1.57 12.58 8.47
C LYS A 58 -1.53 14.04 8.05
N SER A 59 -1.15 14.32 6.81
CA SER A 59 -1.01 15.68 6.29
C SER A 59 -2.34 16.26 5.77
N ASN A 60 -3.41 15.47 5.69
CA ASN A 60 -4.72 15.92 5.24
C ASN A 60 -5.76 15.83 6.37
N PRO A 61 -6.43 16.93 6.73
CA PRO A 61 -7.40 16.94 7.83
C PRO A 61 -8.68 16.11 7.56
N ASP A 62 -8.94 15.75 6.30
CA ASP A 62 -10.07 14.90 5.92
C ASP A 62 -9.93 13.43 6.33
N PHE A 63 -8.72 13.00 6.74
CA PHE A 63 -8.48 11.62 7.17
C PHE A 63 -8.38 11.49 8.69
N ASP A 64 -9.12 10.52 9.23
CA ASP A 64 -9.06 10.20 10.64
C ASP A 64 -7.78 9.46 11.04
N GLU A 65 -7.41 9.61 12.32
CA GLU A 65 -6.27 8.92 12.94
C GLU A 65 -6.35 7.39 12.79
N GLN A 66 -7.56 6.82 12.74
CA GLN A 66 -7.77 5.39 12.53
C GLN A 66 -7.23 4.91 11.18
N MET A 67 -7.37 5.72 10.14
CA MET A 67 -6.89 5.37 8.80
C MET A 67 -5.37 5.38 8.73
N VAL A 68 -4.75 6.38 9.36
CA VAL A 68 -3.29 6.45 9.53
C VAL A 68 -2.77 5.21 10.26
N LYS A 69 -3.42 4.83 11.37
CA LYS A 69 -3.07 3.64 12.17
C LYS A 69 -3.20 2.36 11.33
N TRP A 70 -4.25 2.26 10.52
CA TRP A 70 -4.44 1.12 9.62
C TRP A 70 -3.28 0.98 8.62
N PHE A 71 -2.93 2.05 7.91
CA PHE A 71 -1.79 2.04 6.98
C PHE A 71 -0.46 1.66 7.65
N LEU A 72 -0.19 2.20 8.85
CA LEU A 72 1.01 1.86 9.61
C LEU A 72 1.01 0.42 10.15
N SER A 73 -0.16 -0.16 10.39
CA SER A 73 -0.32 -1.56 10.76
C SER A 73 0.02 -2.47 9.58
N GLU A 74 -0.51 -2.16 8.39
CA GLU A 74 -0.22 -2.91 7.16
C GLU A 74 1.25 -2.82 6.76
N ALA A 75 1.85 -1.63 6.82
CA ALA A 75 3.29 -1.47 6.60
C ALA A 75 4.14 -2.34 7.56
N ARG A 76 3.72 -2.43 8.83
CA ARG A 76 4.38 -3.31 9.82
C ARG A 76 4.17 -4.78 9.49
N ARG A 77 2.96 -5.19 9.08
CA ARG A 77 2.67 -6.58 8.68
C ARG A 77 3.58 -7.04 7.55
N MET A 78 3.77 -6.20 6.54
CA MET A 78 4.66 -6.48 5.40
C MET A 78 6.10 -6.76 5.83
N THR A 79 6.63 -5.97 6.77
CA THR A 79 8.03 -6.11 7.26
C THR A 79 8.21 -7.14 8.38
N LYS A 80 7.15 -7.51 9.11
CA LYS A 80 7.22 -8.56 10.14
C LYS A 80 7.27 -9.95 9.53
N ALA A 81 6.56 -10.16 8.41
CA ALA A 81 6.55 -11.45 7.75
C ALA A 81 7.95 -11.88 7.27
N THR A 82 8.80 -10.93 6.85
CA THR A 82 10.17 -11.25 6.41
C THR A 82 11.10 -11.68 7.55
N LYS A 83 10.85 -11.27 8.80
CA LYS A 83 11.70 -11.67 9.95
C LYS A 83 11.36 -13.05 10.50
N LYS A 84 10.11 -13.51 10.38
CA LYS A 84 9.71 -14.83 10.90
C LYS A 84 10.37 -15.97 10.11
N ASP A 85 10.56 -15.80 8.81
CA ASP A 85 11.20 -16.80 7.94
C ASP A 85 12.75 -16.86 8.08
N MET A 86 13.37 -15.92 8.80
CA MET A 86 14.83 -15.85 9.00
C MET A 86 15.30 -16.29 10.40
N SER A 87 14.40 -16.75 11.29
CA SER A 87 14.76 -17.18 12.65
C SER A 87 14.53 -18.67 12.94
N GLU A 88 14.17 -19.46 11.93
CA GLU A 88 14.13 -20.93 11.99
C GLU A 88 15.17 -21.49 11.02
N GLY A 89 16.43 -21.52 11.44
CA GLY A 89 17.57 -22.07 10.69
C GLY A 89 18.67 -22.54 11.64
#